data_AF-A0A644X1F8-F1
#
_entry.id   AF-A0A644X1F8-F1
#
_cell.length_a   1.000
_cell.length_b   1.000
_cell.length_c   1.000
_cell.angle_alpha   90.00
_cell.angle_beta   90.00
_cell.angle_gamma   90.00
#
_symmetry.space_group_name_H-M   'P 1'
#
loop_
_entity.id
_entity.type
_entity.pdbx_description
1 polymer ?
#
loop_
_entity_poly.entity_id
_entity_poly.type
_entity_poly.pdbx_seq_one_letter_code
_entity_poly.pdbx_strand_id
1 'polypeptide(L)'
;MRGAGHVVAEAYSKEYDKWIFIDPQFNIVPTLNGIPLNGVEFQKEIFNKNPGLKLINDQGELSKDLAAGYIKWIGKYLFYFDILFDQKTLEGSKFKTIEGKTKITLVPLGYKEPRVFQRNNKIDYSHYTNSLNDFYRKPY
;
A
#
# COMPACT_ATOMS: atom_id res chain seq x y z
N MET A 1 1.24 19.20 11.68
CA MET A 1 0.17 18.17 11.59
C MET A 1 0.73 17.00 10.79
N ARG A 2 0.56 15.74 11.24
CA ARG A 2 0.88 14.57 10.41
C ARG A 2 -0.43 14.04 9.83
N GLY A 3 -0.45 13.75 8.52
CA GLY A 3 -1.60 13.13 7.85
C GLY A 3 -1.93 11.77 8.48
N ALA A 4 -3.20 11.40 8.51
CA ALA A 4 -3.65 10.10 9.03
C ALA A 4 -3.50 8.95 8.01
N GLY A 5 -3.01 9.26 6.81
CA GLY A 5 -2.66 8.31 5.77
C GLY A 5 -1.38 8.76 5.07
N HIS A 6 -0.83 7.87 4.25
CA HIS A 6 0.28 8.12 3.35
C HIS A 6 -0.08 7.52 1.99
N VAL A 7 0.24 8.24 0.90
CA VAL A 7 -0.08 7.80 -0.46
C VAL A 7 1.21 7.27 -1.08
N VAL A 8 1.11 6.08 -1.67
CA VAL A 8 2.19 5.40 -2.38
C VAL A 8 1.68 4.98 -3.76
N ALA A 9 2.60 4.58 -4.63
CA ALA A 9 2.26 3.97 -5.90
C ALA A 9 2.48 2.47 -5.80
N GLU A 10 1.57 1.68 -6.39
CA GLU A 10 1.85 0.29 -6.71
C GLU A 10 1.70 0.07 -8.22
N ALA A 11 2.66 -0.63 -8.81
CA ALA A 11 2.68 -0.92 -10.24
C ALA A 11 2.78 -2.43 -10.49
N TYR A 12 1.97 -2.95 -11.41
CA TYR A 12 2.02 -4.36 -11.76
C TYR A 12 3.24 -4.67 -12.63
N SER A 13 4.08 -5.61 -12.18
CA SER A 13 5.18 -6.14 -12.98
C SER A 13 4.80 -7.48 -13.59
N LYS A 14 4.95 -7.57 -14.92
CA LYS A 14 4.81 -8.83 -15.65
C LYS A 14 5.96 -9.80 -15.36
N GLU A 15 7.15 -9.29 -15.02
CA GLU A 15 8.33 -10.09 -14.71
C GLU A 15 8.16 -10.86 -13.40
N TYR A 16 7.63 -10.19 -12.36
CA TYR A 16 7.40 -10.79 -11.05
C TYR A 16 5.98 -11.34 -10.87
N ASP A 17 5.12 -11.16 -11.88
CA ASP A 17 3.68 -11.47 -11.86
C ASP A 17 2.94 -10.95 -10.62
N LYS A 18 3.27 -9.72 -10.19
CA LYS A 18 2.69 -9.10 -8.99
C LYS A 18 2.79 -7.57 -9.00
N TRP A 19 2.04 -6.95 -8.10
CA TRP A 19 2.16 -5.53 -7.79
C TRP A 19 3.43 -5.23 -6.98
N ILE A 20 4.05 -4.09 -7.23
CA ILE A 20 5.29 -3.63 -6.58
C ILE A 20 5.02 -2.29 -5.92
N PHE A 21 5.35 -2.21 -4.63
CA PHE A 21 5.30 -0.99 -3.84
C PHE A 21 6.42 -0.03 -4.23
N ILE A 22 6.06 1.23 -4.42
CA ILE A 22 6.97 2.33 -4.71
C ILE A 22 6.52 3.52 -3.86
N ASP A 23 7.42 4.06 -3.05
CA ASP A 23 7.21 5.33 -2.38
C ASP A 23 7.95 6.44 -3.14
N PRO A 24 7.29 7.15 -4.06
CA PRO A 24 7.93 8.18 -4.86
C PRO A 24 8.34 9.40 -4.04
N GLN A 25 7.72 9.64 -2.88
CA GLN A 25 8.07 10.78 -2.02
C GLN A 25 9.47 10.60 -1.41
N PHE A 26 9.84 9.35 -1.12
CA PHE A 26 11.14 9.02 -0.54
C PHE A 26 12.10 8.34 -1.52
N ASN A 27 11.66 8.09 -2.76
CA ASN A 27 12.40 7.33 -3.77
C ASN A 27 12.81 5.95 -3.24
N ILE A 28 11.85 5.18 -2.70
CA ILE A 28 12.11 3.89 -2.05
C ILE A 28 11.29 2.77 -2.69
N VAL A 29 11.95 1.63 -2.91
CA VAL A 29 11.33 0.33 -3.23
C VAL A 29 11.82 -0.71 -2.21
N PRO A 30 10.93 -1.39 -1.47
CA PRO A 30 11.29 -2.50 -0.61
C PRO A 30 11.53 -3.77 -1.42
N THR A 31 12.58 -4.51 -1.08
CA THR A 31 12.91 -5.80 -1.70
C THR A 31 13.20 -6.85 -0.63
N LEU A 32 12.89 -8.11 -0.91
CA LEU A 32 13.33 -9.26 -0.13
C LEU A 32 14.26 -10.10 -1.00
N ASN A 33 15.53 -10.21 -0.61
CA ASN A 33 16.56 -10.93 -1.37
C ASN A 33 16.63 -10.48 -2.85
N GLY A 34 16.46 -9.18 -3.10
CA GLY A 34 16.46 -8.59 -4.45
C GLY A 34 15.12 -8.63 -5.18
N ILE A 35 14.10 -9.31 -4.66
CA ILE A 35 12.75 -9.36 -5.25
C ILE A 35 11.91 -8.22 -4.67
N PRO A 36 11.38 -7.28 -5.48
CA PRO A 36 10.52 -6.20 -5.00
C PRO A 36 9.27 -6.70 -4.30
N LEU A 37 8.74 -5.95 -3.33
CA LEU A 37 7.58 -6.34 -2.52
C LEU A 37 6.35 -5.46 -2.83
N ASN A 38 5.13 -5.99 -2.67
CA ASN A 38 3.93 -5.16 -2.51
C ASN A 38 3.79 -4.65 -1.06
N GLY A 39 2.81 -3.79 -0.79
CA GLY A 39 2.60 -3.20 0.54
C GLY A 39 2.37 -4.22 1.67
N VAL A 40 1.63 -5.30 1.41
CA VAL A 40 1.34 -6.34 2.42
C VAL A 40 2.55 -7.25 2.66
N GLU A 41 3.28 -7.61 1.61
CA GLU A 41 4.54 -8.33 1.73
C GLU A 41 5.56 -7.50 2.51
N PHE A 42 5.67 -6.20 2.21
CA PHE A 42 6.57 -5.30 2.93
C PHE A 42 6.22 -5.20 4.42
N GLN A 43 4.93 -5.04 4.74
CA GLN A 43 4.44 -5.09 6.12
C GLN A 43 4.88 -6.39 6.83
N LYS A 44 4.65 -7.54 6.19
CA LYS A 44 4.98 -8.85 6.74
C LYS A 44 6.47 -8.97 7.03
N GLU A 45 7.33 -8.55 6.12
CA GLU A 45 8.78 -8.66 6.32
C GLU A 45 9.33 -7.68 7.37
N ILE A 46 8.71 -6.51 7.53
CA ILE A 46 8.99 -5.62 8.68
C ILE A 46 8.66 -6.34 10.00
N PHE A 47 7.47 -6.95 10.10
CA PHE A 47 7.04 -7.65 11.32
C PHE A 47 7.97 -8.83 11.66
N ASN A 48 8.37 -9.59 10.65
CA ASN A 48 9.26 -10.74 10.81
C ASN A 48 10.72 -10.36 11.06
N LYS A 49 11.09 -9.07 10.93
CA LYS A 49 12.47 -8.58 11.04
C LYS A 49 13.42 -9.34 10.10
N ASN A 50 12.97 -9.59 8.88
CA ASN A 50 13.69 -10.44 7.94
C ASN A 50 15.03 -9.79 7.52
N PRO A 51 16.19 -10.44 7.72
CA PRO A 51 17.49 -9.86 7.34
C PRO A 51 17.67 -9.68 5.83
N GLY A 52 16.86 -10.37 5.02
CA GLY A 52 16.84 -10.19 3.57
C GLY A 52 16.06 -8.97 3.10
N LEU A 53 15.31 -8.30 4.00
CA LEU A 53 14.56 -7.08 3.67
C LEU A 53 15.54 -5.91 3.50
N LYS A 54 15.51 -5.32 2.30
CA LYS A 54 16.34 -4.18 1.93
C LYS A 54 15.47 -3.10 1.31
N LEU A 55 15.81 -1.84 1.58
CA LEU A 55 15.21 -0.70 0.89
C LEU A 55 16.22 -0.20 -0.12
N ILE A 56 15.77 -0.06 -1.37
CA ILE A 56 16.61 0.44 -2.46
C ILE A 56 16.03 1.74 -3.01
N ASN A 57 16.90 2.57 -3.59
CA ASN A 57 16.57 3.73 -4.40
C ASN A 57 17.34 3.67 -5.73
N ASP A 58 17.30 4.75 -6.50
CA ASP A 58 18.05 4.90 -7.77
C ASP A 58 19.58 4.86 -7.61
N GLN A 59 20.11 4.98 -6.38
CA GLN A 59 21.54 4.90 -6.05
C GLN A 59 21.93 3.53 -5.45
N GLY A 60 20.96 2.63 -5.22
CA GLY A 60 21.19 1.30 -4.66
C GLY A 60 20.58 1.13 -3.27
N GLU A 61 21.20 0.28 -2.44
CA GLU A 61 20.70 -0.06 -1.10
C GLU A 61 20.91 1.08 -0.11
N LEU A 62 19.86 1.42 0.65
CA LEU A 62 19.94 2.41 1.72
C LEU A 62 20.83 1.92 2.86
N SER A 63 21.49 2.85 3.55
CA SER A 63 22.17 2.54 4.80
C SER A 63 21.18 2.05 5.88
N LYS A 64 21.68 1.24 6.81
CA LYS A 64 20.86 0.67 7.91
C LYS A 64 20.08 1.73 8.69
N ASP A 65 20.69 2.87 8.98
CA ASP A 65 20.07 3.92 9.78
C ASP A 65 18.93 4.61 9.01
N LEU A 66 19.13 4.90 7.72
CA LEU A 66 18.09 5.47 6.87
C LEU A 66 16.93 4.48 6.69
N ALA A 67 17.24 3.21 6.44
CA ALA A 67 16.24 2.17 6.29
C ALA A 67 15.41 1.98 7.57
N ALA A 68 16.05 1.92 8.73
CA ALA A 68 15.38 1.81 10.02
C ALA A 68 14.49 3.04 10.31
N GLY A 69 14.99 4.24 9.99
CA GLY A 69 14.23 5.49 10.11
C GLY A 69 12.96 5.48 9.27
N TYR A 70 13.08 5.09 7.99
CA TYR A 70 11.93 4.96 7.10
C TYR A 70 10.95 3.88 7.56
N ILE A 71 11.42 2.66 7.88
CA ILE A 71 10.57 1.55 8.36
C ILE A 71 9.75 1.97 9.58
N LYS A 72 10.38 2.65 10.55
CA LYS A 72 9.70 3.17 11.75
C LYS A 72 8.62 4.21 11.42
N TRP A 73 8.84 4.99 10.37
CA TRP A 73 7.89 6.00 9.92
C TRP A 73 6.74 5.39 9.11
N ILE A 74 7.06 4.62 8.06
CA ILE A 74 6.09 4.03 7.12
C ILE A 74 5.21 2.97 7.77
N GLY A 75 5.73 2.21 8.75
CA GLY A 75 5.02 1.10 9.37
C GLY A 75 3.68 1.49 10.03
N LYS A 76 3.46 2.78 10.32
CA LYS A 76 2.20 3.31 10.84
C LYS A 76 1.08 3.34 9.79
N TYR A 77 1.45 3.30 8.51
CA TYR A 77 0.56 3.41 7.37
C TYR A 77 0.32 2.06 6.68
N LEU A 78 1.14 1.04 6.95
CA LEU A 78 1.03 -0.30 6.37
C LEU A 78 0.06 -1.21 7.15
N PHE A 79 -1.15 -0.73 7.44
CA PHE A 79 -2.15 -1.50 8.20
C PHE A 79 -3.51 -1.60 7.50
N TYR A 80 -4.05 -0.47 7.05
CA TYR A 80 -5.20 -0.43 6.15
C TYR A 80 -4.73 0.13 4.81
N PHE A 81 -5.10 -0.53 3.73
CA PHE A 81 -4.77 -0.10 2.37
C PHE A 81 -6.05 0.22 1.63
N ASP A 82 -6.13 1.37 0.95
CA ASP A 82 -7.26 1.69 0.09
C ASP A 82 -6.81 2.11 -1.31
N ILE A 83 -7.60 1.72 -2.30
CA ILE A 83 -7.40 2.08 -3.71
C ILE A 83 -8.74 2.37 -4.36
N LEU A 84 -8.73 3.17 -5.43
CA LEU A 84 -9.89 3.32 -6.32
C LEU A 84 -10.10 2.04 -7.15
N PHE A 85 -11.36 1.71 -7.46
CA PHE A 85 -11.67 0.59 -8.36
C PHE A 85 -11.18 0.80 -9.80
N ASP A 86 -11.04 2.05 -10.21
CA ASP A 86 -10.50 2.44 -11.50
C ASP A 86 -9.69 3.74 -11.35
N GLN A 87 -8.51 3.76 -11.95
CA GLN A 87 -7.61 4.91 -12.02
C GLN A 87 -7.32 5.34 -13.47
N LYS A 88 -8.09 4.85 -14.46
CA LYS A 88 -7.95 5.19 -15.88
C LYS A 88 -8.19 6.67 -16.17
N THR A 89 -9.08 7.31 -15.42
CA THR A 89 -9.42 8.72 -15.60
C THR A 89 -8.99 9.51 -14.37
N LEU A 90 -8.14 10.52 -14.57
CA LEU A 90 -7.81 11.50 -13.54
C LEU A 90 -8.95 12.53 -13.33
N GLU A 91 -10.03 12.43 -14.11
CA GLU A 91 -11.20 13.31 -14.01
C GLU A 91 -12.21 12.80 -12.97
N GLY A 92 -12.34 13.55 -11.88
CA GLY A 92 -12.92 13.11 -10.61
C GLY A 92 -14.43 12.85 -10.54
N SER A 93 -15.17 12.83 -11.66
CA SER A 93 -16.64 12.66 -11.64
C SER A 93 -17.15 11.31 -12.16
N LYS A 94 -16.27 10.46 -12.73
CA LYS A 94 -16.68 9.21 -13.40
C LYS A 94 -15.87 7.98 -12.96
N PHE A 95 -15.50 7.90 -11.68
CA PHE A 95 -14.86 6.68 -11.18
C PHE A 95 -15.81 5.49 -11.29
N LYS A 96 -15.26 4.33 -11.65
CA LYS A 96 -15.99 3.07 -11.57
C LYS A 96 -16.47 2.85 -10.15
N THR A 97 -17.72 2.43 -10.01
CA THR A 97 -18.30 2.07 -8.71
C THR A 97 -18.75 0.62 -8.66
N ILE A 98 -18.73 0.06 -7.46
CA ILE A 98 -19.34 -1.23 -7.11
C ILE A 98 -20.22 -0.95 -5.90
N GLU A 99 -21.51 -1.25 -5.98
CA GLU A 99 -22.50 -0.97 -4.91
C GLU A 99 -22.48 0.51 -4.46
N GLY A 100 -22.25 1.43 -5.39
CA GLY A 100 -22.14 2.87 -5.11
C GLY A 100 -20.86 3.31 -4.38
N LYS A 101 -19.89 2.40 -4.17
CA LYS A 101 -18.57 2.69 -3.60
C LYS A 101 -17.55 2.90 -4.70
N THR A 102 -16.62 3.84 -4.52
CA THR A 102 -15.56 4.16 -5.49
C THR A 102 -14.23 3.48 -5.16
N LYS A 103 -14.09 2.99 -3.93
CA LYS A 103 -12.87 2.38 -3.40
C LYS A 103 -13.08 0.99 -2.87
N ILE A 104 -11.99 0.24 -2.80
CA ILE A 104 -11.85 -0.94 -1.96
C ILE A 104 -10.82 -0.66 -0.86
N THR A 105 -11.09 -1.13 0.36
CA THR A 105 -10.16 -1.06 1.49
C THR A 105 -9.85 -2.46 1.99
N LEU A 106 -8.57 -2.83 1.98
CA LEU A 106 -8.06 -4.04 2.61
C LEU A 106 -7.95 -3.85 4.13
N VAL A 107 -8.58 -4.75 4.86
CA VAL A 107 -8.64 -4.77 6.33
C VAL A 107 -8.09 -6.11 6.81
N PRO A 108 -7.13 -6.13 7.76
CA PRO A 108 -6.64 -7.36 8.34
C PRO A 108 -7.75 -8.20 9.00
N LEU A 109 -7.65 -9.52 8.91
CA LEU A 109 -8.60 -10.45 9.52
C LEU A 109 -8.77 -10.19 11.03
N GLY A 110 -10.02 -10.11 11.49
CA GLY A 110 -10.36 -9.87 12.89
C GLY A 110 -10.28 -8.40 13.33
N TYR A 111 -9.89 -7.47 12.45
CA TYR A 111 -9.86 -6.04 12.76
C TYR A 111 -11.10 -5.31 12.26
N LYS A 112 -11.39 -4.18 12.90
CA LYS A 112 -12.56 -3.35 12.58
C LYS A 112 -12.28 -2.53 11.33
N GLU A 113 -13.27 -2.50 10.44
CA GLU A 113 -13.26 -1.62 9.28
C GLU A 113 -13.20 -0.15 9.72
N PRO A 114 -12.26 0.66 9.22
CA PRO A 114 -12.21 2.07 9.53
C PRO A 114 -13.41 2.78 8.88
N ARG A 115 -14.37 3.27 9.69
CA ARG A 115 -15.57 3.99 9.21
C ARG A 115 -15.46 5.51 9.27
N VAL A 116 -14.41 6.05 9.88
CA VAL A 116 -14.17 7.49 10.03
C VAL A 116 -12.70 7.82 9.85
N PHE A 117 -12.40 8.71 8.91
CA PHE A 117 -11.08 9.26 8.63
C PHE A 117 -10.87 10.59 9.37
N GLN A 118 -9.69 10.78 9.97
CA GLN A 118 -9.31 12.01 10.68
C GLN A 118 -10.38 12.55 11.63
N ARG A 119 -11.00 11.65 12.41
CA ARG A 119 -12.02 11.91 13.44
C ARG A 119 -13.42 12.29 12.94
N ASN A 120 -13.55 12.99 11.81
CA ASN A 120 -14.84 13.58 11.41
C ASN A 120 -15.33 13.18 10.02
N ASN A 121 -14.46 12.68 9.14
CA ASN A 121 -14.84 12.38 7.76
C ASN A 121 -15.32 10.93 7.67
N LYS A 122 -16.61 10.71 7.40
CA LYS A 122 -17.13 9.34 7.24
C LYS A 122 -16.50 8.67 6.02
N ILE A 123 -16.24 7.37 6.13
CA ILE A 123 -15.80 6.52 5.02
C ILE A 123 -17.01 5.72 4.55
N ASP A 124 -17.87 6.37 3.78
CA ASP A 124 -19.07 5.76 3.17
C ASP A 124 -18.86 5.42 1.69
N TYR A 125 -17.66 5.66 1.15
CA TYR A 125 -17.29 5.45 -0.25
C TYR A 125 -16.41 4.21 -0.49
N SER A 126 -16.14 3.41 0.55
CA SER A 126 -15.29 2.21 0.45
C SER A 126 -16.07 0.91 0.66
N HIS A 127 -15.74 -0.08 -0.15
CA HIS A 127 -16.08 -1.48 0.06
C HIS A 127 -14.92 -2.15 0.81
N TYR A 128 -15.19 -2.92 1.87
CA TYR A 128 -14.13 -3.51 2.70
C TYR A 128 -13.93 -4.99 2.34
N THR A 129 -12.69 -5.43 2.31
CA THR A 129 -12.32 -6.84 2.09
C THR A 129 -11.17 -7.24 3.00
N ASN A 130 -11.05 -8.55 3.24
CA ASN A 130 -9.84 -9.17 3.80
C ASN A 130 -9.13 -10.08 2.78
N SER A 131 -9.64 -10.16 1.55
CA SER A 131 -9.11 -10.98 0.46
C SER A 131 -7.98 -10.24 -0.26
N LEU A 132 -6.77 -10.81 -0.22
CA LEU A 132 -5.65 -10.32 -1.03
C LEU A 132 -5.92 -10.49 -2.52
N ASN A 133 -6.71 -11.49 -2.93
CA ASN A 133 -7.04 -11.72 -4.34
C ASN A 133 -7.97 -10.64 -4.90
N ASP A 134 -8.81 -10.04 -4.05
CA ASP A 134 -9.68 -8.93 -4.44
C ASP A 134 -8.84 -7.65 -4.60
N PHE A 135 -7.90 -7.42 -3.67
CA PHE A 135 -7.12 -6.18 -3.60
C PHE A 135 -5.95 -6.15 -4.58
N TYR A 136 -5.18 -7.23 -4.68
CA TYR A 136 -4.01 -7.38 -5.57
C TYR A 136 -4.33 -8.14 -6.84
N ARG A 137 -5.50 -7.88 -7.42
CA ARG A 137 -5.92 -8.53 -8.66
C ARG A 137 -4.98 -8.21 -9.80
N LYS A 138 -4.61 -9.22 -10.59
CA LYS A 138 -3.84 -9.05 -11.83
C LYS A 138 -4.60 -8.15 -12.83
N PRO A 139 -3.97 -7.13 -13.42
CA PRO A 139 -4.55 -6.36 -14.52
C PRO A 139 -4.86 -7.25 -15.72
N TYR A 140 -5.95 -6.93 -16.42
CA TYR A 140 -6.38 -7.59 -17.66
C TYR A 140 -5.75 -6.93 -18.90
#